data_AF-A0AAP0WMH1-F1
#
_entry.id   AF-A0AAP0WMH1-F1
#
_cell.length_a   1.000
_cell.length_b   1.000
_cell.length_c   1.000
_cell.angle_alpha   90.00
_cell.angle_beta   90.00
_cell.angle_gamma   90.00
#
_symmetry.space_group_name_H-M   'P 1'
#
loop_
_entity.id
_entity.type
_entity.pdbx_description
1 polymer ?
#
loop_
_entity_poly.entity_id
_entity_poly.type
_entity_poly.pdbx_seq_one_letter_code
_entity_poly.pdbx_strand_id
1 'polypeptide(L)'
;MVQTESIPNNEGVLHRYHSDNTPVVALSTGWFNKKGRCLNNITISANGRSVMAMVVDECDSTMGYDKEHNYQPSCDNNIVDASRAMWEALGVPHDN
;
A
#
# COMPACT_ATOMS: atom_id res chain seq x y z
N MET A 1 9.42 -1.34 -0.21
CA MET A 1 8.82 -2.68 -0.15
C MET A 1 7.46 -2.54 0.50
N VAL A 2 6.38 -2.74 -0.25
CA VAL A 2 5.03 -2.77 0.32
C VAL A 2 4.81 -4.17 0.89
N GLN A 3 4.47 -4.25 2.17
CA GLN A 3 4.22 -5.52 2.84
C GLN A 3 2.80 -5.99 2.48
N THR A 4 2.47 -7.24 2.81
CA THR A 4 1.07 -7.68 2.78
C THR A 4 0.72 -8.21 4.14
N GLU A 5 -0.33 -7.68 4.75
CA GLU A 5 -0.93 -8.30 5.91
C GLU A 5 -1.97 -9.35 5.50
N SER A 6 -1.55 -10.62 5.48
CA SER A 6 -2.48 -11.73 5.25
C SER A 6 -3.40 -11.99 6.47
N ILE A 7 -4.63 -12.42 6.16
CA ILE A 7 -5.79 -12.62 7.03
C ILE A 7 -5.50 -13.63 8.16
N PRO A 8 -5.91 -13.40 9.41
CA PRO A 8 -5.87 -14.42 10.44
C PRO A 8 -7.00 -15.42 10.19
N ASN A 9 -6.67 -16.58 9.64
CA ASN A 9 -7.40 -17.81 9.91
C ASN A 9 -6.40 -18.78 10.52
N ASN A 10 -6.27 -18.74 11.85
CA ASN A 10 -5.51 -19.66 12.71
C ASN A 10 -4.17 -20.17 12.14
N GLU A 11 -3.09 -19.60 12.68
CA GLU A 11 -1.67 -20.01 12.53
C GLU A 11 -0.91 -19.42 11.33
N GLY A 12 -0.02 -18.47 11.63
CA GLY A 12 1.06 -18.02 10.75
C GLY A 12 0.74 -16.80 9.90
N VAL A 13 1.20 -15.63 10.34
CA VAL A 13 1.19 -14.42 9.52
C VAL A 13 2.18 -14.61 8.36
N LEU A 14 1.69 -14.76 7.13
CA LEU A 14 2.55 -14.80 5.95
C LEU A 14 2.70 -13.36 5.43
N HIS A 15 3.67 -12.62 5.99
CA HIS A 15 4.13 -11.37 5.39
C HIS A 15 4.72 -11.70 4.02
N ARG A 16 3.96 -11.47 2.95
CA ARG A 16 4.50 -11.54 1.59
C ARG A 16 5.08 -10.18 1.28
N TYR A 17 6.35 -10.18 0.96
CA TYR A 17 7.03 -8.99 0.52
C TYR A 17 6.90 -8.90 -0.99
N HIS A 18 6.47 -7.73 -1.47
CA HIS A 18 6.51 -7.42 -2.89
C HIS A 18 7.80 -6.69 -3.23
N SER A 19 8.40 -7.07 -4.36
CA SER A 19 9.53 -6.33 -4.92
C SER A 19 9.11 -4.90 -5.23
N ASP A 20 10.01 -3.94 -4.99
CA ASP A 20 9.79 -2.53 -5.36
C ASP A 20 9.54 -2.33 -6.86
N ASN A 21 9.86 -3.34 -7.68
CA ASN A 21 9.65 -3.35 -9.12
C ASN A 21 8.26 -3.89 -9.53
N THR A 22 7.42 -4.29 -8.56
CA THR A 22 6.06 -4.77 -8.81
C THR A 22 5.07 -3.63 -8.56
N PRO A 23 4.16 -3.30 -9.49
CA PRO A 23 3.17 -2.24 -9.30
C PRO A 23 2.12 -2.66 -8.26
N VAL A 24 2.40 -2.36 -7.01
CA VAL A 24 1.52 -2.59 -5.86
C VAL A 24 1.37 -1.35 -4.99
N VAL A 25 0.28 -1.28 -4.24
CA VAL A 25 -0.05 -0.18 -3.34
C VAL A 25 -0.68 -0.63 -2.03
N ALA A 26 -0.54 0.20 -0.99
CA ALA A 26 -1.35 0.21 0.21
C ALA A 26 -2.38 1.35 0.15
N LEU A 27 -3.55 1.16 0.74
CA LEU A 27 -4.60 2.17 0.81
C LEU A 27 -4.87 2.56 2.25
N SER A 28 -5.17 3.83 2.52
CA SER A 28 -5.70 4.26 3.82
C SER A 28 -6.88 3.40 4.26
N THR A 29 -7.04 3.18 5.57
CA THR A 29 -8.06 2.30 6.19
C THR A 29 -9.45 2.41 5.55
N GLY A 30 -9.95 3.64 5.37
CA GLY A 30 -11.26 3.88 4.76
C GLY A 30 -11.37 3.39 3.31
N TRP A 31 -10.31 3.54 2.51
CA TRP A 31 -10.26 3.08 1.12
C TRP A 31 -9.93 1.60 0.99
N PHE A 32 -9.13 1.05 1.91
CA PHE A 32 -8.86 -0.38 1.97
C PHE A 32 -10.12 -1.21 2.26
N ASN A 33 -11.07 -0.59 2.99
CA ASN A 33 -12.42 -1.09 3.20
C ASN A 33 -12.44 -2.50 3.83
N LYS A 34 -11.75 -2.66 4.97
CA LYS A 34 -11.66 -3.94 5.71
C LYS A 34 -11.28 -5.11 4.80
N LYS A 35 -10.22 -4.94 4.01
CA LYS A 35 -9.74 -5.89 2.99
C LYS A 35 -10.67 -6.08 1.78
N GLY A 36 -11.77 -5.35 1.67
CA GLY A 36 -12.69 -5.41 0.52
C GLY A 36 -12.05 -4.99 -0.81
N ARG A 37 -10.91 -4.27 -0.77
CA ARG A 37 -10.08 -3.98 -1.95
C ARG A 37 -8.79 -4.80 -2.03
N CYS A 38 -8.48 -5.64 -1.04
CA CYS A 38 -7.27 -6.44 -1.03
C CYS A 38 -7.23 -7.38 -2.25
N LEU A 39 -6.07 -7.47 -2.91
CA LEU A 39 -5.81 -8.21 -4.15
C LEU A 39 -6.66 -7.78 -5.36
N ASN A 40 -7.39 -6.67 -5.25
CA ASN A 40 -8.07 -6.07 -6.38
C ASN A 40 -7.17 -5.02 -7.05
N ASN A 41 -7.30 -4.89 -8.36
CA ASN A 41 -6.56 -3.89 -9.12
C ASN A 41 -7.28 -2.55 -9.11
N ILE A 42 -6.50 -1.48 -8.98
CA ILE A 42 -6.95 -0.10 -9.17
C ILE A 42 -6.13 0.57 -10.27
N THR A 43 -6.69 1.58 -10.90
CA THR A 43 -5.96 2.44 -11.85
C THR A 43 -5.61 3.74 -11.18
N ILE A 44 -4.32 4.06 -11.14
CA ILE A 44 -3.82 5.34 -10.64
C ILE A 44 -3.37 6.16 -11.84
N SER A 45 -3.75 7.44 -11.84
CA SER A 45 -3.45 8.35 -12.94
C SER A 45 -2.73 9.59 -12.41
N ALA A 46 -1.59 9.92 -13.02
CA ALA A 46 -0.79 11.09 -12.71
C ALA A 46 0.07 11.47 -13.93
N ASN A 47 0.40 12.75 -14.09
CA ASN A 47 1.27 13.26 -15.17
C ASN A 47 0.86 12.79 -16.59
N GLY A 48 -0.45 12.65 -16.84
CA GLY A 48 -0.99 12.18 -18.13
C GLY A 48 -0.79 10.68 -18.40
N ARG A 49 -0.33 9.91 -17.40
CA ARG A 49 -0.13 8.47 -17.45
C ARG A 49 -1.10 7.76 -16.51
N SER A 50 -1.39 6.50 -16.81
CA SER A 50 -2.21 5.62 -15.97
C SER A 50 -1.54 4.27 -15.80
N VAL A 51 -1.51 3.76 -14.58
CA VAL A 51 -0.87 2.49 -14.24
C VAL A 51 -1.84 1.67 -13.39
N MET A 52 -1.96 0.40 -13.72
CA MET A 52 -2.73 -0.55 -12.93
C MET A 52 -1.85 -1.10 -11.81
N ALA A 53 -2.36 -1.06 -10.58
CA ALA A 53 -1.66 -1.57 -9.40
C ALA A 53 -2.57 -2.49 -8.61
N MET A 54 -1.98 -3.52 -8.01
CA MET A 54 -2.68 -4.39 -7.07
C MET A 54 -2.64 -3.79 -5.67
N VAL A 55 -3.78 -3.73 -5.00
CA VAL A 55 -3.84 -3.35 -3.58
C VAL A 55 -3.40 -4.54 -2.74
N VAL A 56 -2.35 -4.38 -1.96
CA VAL A 56 -1.75 -5.49 -1.20
C VAL A 56 -1.67 -5.25 0.30
N ASP A 57 -1.86 -4.01 0.74
CA ASP A 57 -1.77 -3.64 2.16
C ASP A 57 -2.72 -2.52 2.57
N GLU A 58 -2.80 -2.33 3.88
CA GLU A 58 -3.43 -1.19 4.52
C GLU A 58 -2.37 -0.17 4.96
N CYS A 59 -2.64 1.11 4.74
CA CYS A 59 -1.95 2.20 5.41
C CYS A 59 -2.81 2.58 6.62
N ASP A 60 -2.50 2.07 7.81
CA ASP A 60 -3.34 2.24 9.00
C ASP A 60 -3.45 3.72 9.37
N SER A 61 -4.66 4.27 9.25
CA SER A 61 -4.97 5.66 9.58
C SER A 61 -5.65 5.84 10.94
N THR A 62 -5.70 4.78 11.75
CA THR A 62 -6.37 4.71 13.04
C THR A 62 -5.39 4.60 14.21
N MET A 63 -4.22 3.99 14.00
CA MET A 63 -3.18 3.81 15.00
C MET A 63 -1.78 4.03 14.42
N GLY A 64 -0.83 4.28 15.33
CA GLY A 64 0.57 4.56 15.04
C GLY A 64 1.31 4.85 16.35
N TYR A 65 2.60 5.15 16.26
CA TYR A 65 3.48 5.40 17.41
C TYR A 65 3.58 4.22 18.39
N ASP A 66 3.42 3.00 17.89
CA ASP A 66 3.59 1.77 18.65
C ASP A 66 4.63 0.84 17.99
N LYS A 67 4.92 -0.27 18.67
CA LYS A 67 5.94 -1.22 18.24
C LYS A 67 5.58 -1.93 16.92
N GLU A 68 4.30 -2.17 16.67
CA GLU A 68 3.82 -2.87 15.48
C GLU A 68 4.01 -1.98 14.24
N HIS A 69 3.81 -0.68 14.40
CA HIS A 69 4.02 0.34 13.37
C HIS A 69 5.45 0.92 13.34
N ASN A 70 6.44 0.27 13.96
CA ASN A 70 7.82 0.78 14.07
C ASN A 70 7.93 2.24 14.57
N TYR A 71 6.99 2.65 15.42
CA TYR A 71 6.83 4.01 15.95
C TYR A 71 6.62 5.09 14.87
N GLN A 72 6.20 4.70 13.67
CA GLN A 72 5.77 5.62 12.62
C GLN A 72 4.40 6.22 12.99
N PRO A 73 4.10 7.47 12.58
CA PRO A 73 2.77 8.06 12.73
C PRO A 73 1.72 7.24 11.95
N SER A 74 0.47 7.35 12.36
CA SER A 74 -0.67 6.86 11.58
C SER A 74 -0.72 7.53 10.21
N CYS A 75 -1.17 6.80 9.19
CA CYS A 75 -1.41 7.35 7.87
C CYS A 75 -2.54 8.40 7.86
N ASP A 76 -2.51 9.31 6.90
CA ASP A 76 -3.68 10.14 6.60
C ASP A 76 -4.78 9.29 5.93
N ASN A 77 -6.02 9.80 5.92
CA ASN A 77 -7.20 9.07 5.45
C ASN A 77 -7.36 9.01 3.91
N ASN A 78 -6.48 9.66 3.16
CA ASN A 78 -6.57 9.85 1.71
C ASN A 78 -5.24 9.51 0.98
N ILE A 79 -4.52 8.52 1.49
CA ILE A 79 -3.20 8.09 1.03
C ILE A 79 -3.31 6.84 0.16
N VAL A 80 -2.52 6.85 -0.91
CA VAL A 80 -2.11 5.67 -1.66
C VAL A 80 -0.60 5.57 -1.50
N ASP A 81 -0.13 4.65 -0.65
CA ASP A 81 1.30 4.39 -0.52
C ASP A 81 1.72 3.38 -1.57
N ALA A 82 2.69 3.75 -2.41
CA ALA A 82 2.94 3.07 -3.68
C ALA A 82 4.39 2.60 -3.82
N SER A 83 4.55 1.39 -4.33
CA SER A 83 5.85 0.83 -4.72
C SER A 83 6.62 1.74 -5.69
N ARG A 84 7.96 1.66 -5.69
CA ARG A 84 8.84 2.44 -6.58
C ARG A 84 8.45 2.33 -8.06
N ALA A 85 8.06 1.14 -8.52
CA ALA A 85 7.57 0.91 -9.88
C ALA A 85 6.41 1.83 -10.28
N MET A 86 5.53 2.18 -9.34
CA MET A 86 4.41 3.09 -9.60
C MET A 86 4.89 4.50 -9.86
N TRP A 87 5.81 5.02 -9.04
CA TRP A 87 6.38 6.36 -9.20
C TRP A 87 7.10 6.50 -10.55
N GLU A 88 7.93 5.51 -10.91
CA GLU A 88 8.63 5.45 -12.20
C GLU A 88 7.65 5.39 -13.39
N ALA A 89 6.66 4.50 -13.32
CA ALA A 89 5.70 4.31 -14.41
C ALA A 89 4.80 5.53 -14.62
N LEU A 90 4.37 6.18 -13.53
CA LEU A 90 3.61 7.44 -13.54
C LEU A 90 4.47 8.64 -13.91
N GLY A 91 5.80 8.51 -13.95
CA GLY A 91 6.71 9.61 -14.25
C GLY A 91 6.67 10.70 -13.18
N VAL A 92 6.47 10.31 -11.91
CA VAL A 92 6.56 11.22 -10.78
C VAL A 92 8.04 11.27 -10.36
N PRO A 93 8.66 12.45 -10.27
CA PRO A 93 10.06 12.56 -9.86
C PRO A 93 10.21 12.04 -8.43
N HIS A 94 11.30 11.31 -8.19
CA HIS A 94 11.75 11.06 -6.82
C HIS A 94 12.51 12.31 -6.37
N ASP A 95 12.13 12.86 -5.22
CA ASP A 95 12.95 13.87 -4.57
C ASP A 95 14.30 13.22 -4.17
N ASN A 96 15.40 13.92 -4.46
CA ASN A 96 16.78 13.51 -4.14
C ASN A 96 17.15 13.82 -2.70
#